data_AF-A0A660QKM3-F1
#
_entry.id   AF-A0A660QKM3-F1
#
_cell.length_a   1.000
_cell.length_b   1.000
_cell.length_c   1.000
_cell.angle_alpha   90.00
_cell.angle_beta   90.00
_cell.angle_gamma   90.00
#
_symmetry.space_group_name_H-M   'P 1'
#
loop_
_entity.id
_entity.type
_entity.pdbx_description
1 polymer ?
#
loop_
_entity_poly.entity_id
_entity_poly.type
_entity_poly.pdbx_seq_one_letter_code
_entity_poly.pdbx_strand_id
1 'polypeptide(L)' 'MGFMYMEDELLCAELPTTPRPDMGTILVAGATGYIGGRLVPELIERGYKVRVMVRAPSPEHAERWPEAEVVVADAL' A
#
# COMPACT_ATOMS: atom_id res chain seq x y z
N MET A 1 -13.67 -5.10 -13.95
CA MET A 1 -13.54 -6.33 -13.14
C MET A 1 -12.69 -5.95 -11.94
N GLY A 2 -13.30 -5.23 -10.98
CA GLY A 2 -12.61 -4.74 -9.80
C GLY A 2 -12.40 -5.89 -8.83
N PHE A 3 -11.16 -6.11 -8.42
CA PHE A 3 -10.90 -6.94 -7.24
C PHE A 3 -11.49 -6.19 -6.05
N MET A 4 -12.50 -6.78 -5.43
CA MET A 4 -13.03 -6.34 -4.14
C MET A 4 -11.89 -6.36 -3.12
N TYR A 5 -11.23 -5.22 -2.90
CA TYR A 5 -10.88 -4.90 -1.53
C TYR A 5 -12.22 -4.81 -0.82
N MET A 6 -12.51 -5.71 0.12
CA MET A 6 -13.76 -5.67 0.86
C MET A 6 -13.98 -4.22 1.32
N GLU A 7 -15.13 -3.64 0.94
CA GLU A 7 -15.53 -2.26 1.22
C GLU A 7 -15.70 -1.96 2.74
N ASP A 8 -15.31 -2.89 3.62
CA ASP A 8 -15.32 -2.73 5.07
C ASP A 8 -13.94 -2.24 5.56
N GLU A 9 -13.91 -0.97 5.97
CA GLU A 9 -12.88 -0.29 6.76
C GLU A 9 -11.66 0.29 6.03
N LEU A 10 -11.88 1.14 5.00
CA LEU A 10 -10.88 2.18 4.73
C LEU A 10 -10.82 3.15 5.93
N LEU A 11 -9.84 2.93 6.80
CA LEU A 11 -9.64 3.62 8.08
C LEU A 11 -9.36 5.11 7.89
N CYS A 12 -8.87 5.49 6.71
CA CYS A 12 -8.45 6.85 6.46
C CYS A 12 -9.52 7.67 5.73
N ALA A 13 -10.69 7.15 5.37
CA ALA A 13 -11.65 7.85 4.51
C ALA A 13 -12.01 9.26 5.03
N GLU A 14 -12.17 9.43 6.34
CA GLU A 14 -12.59 10.69 6.97
C GLU A 14 -11.44 11.55 7.53
N LEU A 15 -10.18 11.25 7.22
CA LEU A 15 -9.07 12.07 7.73
C LEU A 15 -9.17 13.52 7.20
N PRO A 16 -8.94 14.55 8.03
CA PRO A 16 -8.99 15.96 7.63
C PRO A 16 -7.71 16.39 6.89
N THR A 17 -7.29 15.59 5.93
CA THR A 17 -6.08 15.80 5.11
C THR A 17 -6.44 15.68 3.63
N THR A 18 -5.94 16.61 2.83
CA THR A 18 -6.08 16.55 1.37
C THR A 18 -4.99 15.66 0.77
N PRO A 19 -5.33 14.58 0.04
CA PRO A 19 -4.33 13.78 -0.67
C PRO A 19 -3.52 14.61 -1.67
N ARG A 20 -2.22 14.29 -1.79
CA ARG A 20 -1.27 14.94 -2.70
C ARG A 20 -0.63 13.92 -3.64
N PRO A 21 -1.39 13.32 -4.58
CA PRO A 21 -0.88 12.26 -5.45
C PRO A 21 0.23 12.74 -6.40
N ASP A 22 0.46 14.06 -6.49
CA ASP A 22 1.56 14.70 -7.20
C ASP A 22 2.95 14.52 -6.54
N MET A 23 3.00 14.09 -5.28
CA MET A 23 4.24 13.99 -4.48
C MET A 23 5.22 12.88 -4.93
N GLY A 24 4.87 12.09 -5.94
CA GLY A 24 5.68 10.96 -6.42
C GLY A 24 5.33 9.64 -5.73
N THR A 25 6.27 8.69 -5.77
CA THR A 25 6.05 7.33 -5.25
C THR A 25 6.30 7.25 -3.75
N ILE A 26 5.34 6.72 -3.01
CA ILE A 26 5.46 6.45 -1.57
C ILE A 26 6.05 5.05 -1.37
N LEU A 27 7.18 4.97 -0.67
CA LEU A 27 7.74 3.70 -0.19
C LEU A 27 7.13 3.35 1.17
N VAL A 28 6.50 2.18 1.28
CA VAL A 28 6.02 1.63 2.54
C VAL A 28 7.02 0.58 3.03
N ALA A 29 7.85 0.96 4.00
CA ALA A 29 8.65 0.01 4.77
C ALA A 29 7.76 -0.75 5.77
N GLY A 30 7.98 -2.05 5.92
CA GLY A 30 7.16 -2.88 6.81
C GLY A 30 5.73 -3.11 6.31
N ALA A 31 5.50 -3.10 5.00
CA ALA A 31 4.20 -3.33 4.38
C ALA A 31 3.58 -4.68 4.78
N THR A 32 4.38 -5.70 5.09
CA THR A 32 3.89 -7.00 5.58
C THR A 32 3.42 -6.97 7.04
N GLY A 33 3.72 -5.90 7.77
CA GLY A 33 3.36 -5.72 9.18
C GLY A 33 1.89 -5.31 9.38
N TYR A 34 1.47 -5.28 10.64
CA TYR A 34 0.08 -5.00 11.03
C TYR A 34 -0.44 -3.64 10.51
N ILE A 35 0.34 -2.58 10.71
CA ILE A 35 -0.02 -1.22 10.27
C ILE A 35 0.25 -1.03 8.78
N GLY A 36 1.47 -1.37 8.33
CA GLY A 36 1.88 -1.17 6.94
C GLY A 36 0.94 -1.86 5.95
N GLY A 37 0.49 -3.08 6.26
CA GLY A 37 -0.36 -3.83 5.33
C GLY A 37 -1.79 -3.31 5.21
N ARG A 38 -2.26 -2.56 6.21
CA ARG A 38 -3.53 -1.81 6.14
C ARG A 38 -3.33 -0.44 5.52
N LEU A 39 -2.17 0.18 5.70
CA LEU A 39 -1.88 1.49 5.12
C LEU A 39 -1.78 1.46 3.58
N VAL A 40 -1.27 0.37 3.01
CA VAL A 40 -1.11 0.27 1.54
C VAL A 40 -2.42 0.51 0.76
N PRO A 41 -3.54 -0.18 1.03
CA PRO A 41 -4.80 0.09 0.34
C PRO A 41 -5.31 1.52 0.58
N GLU A 42 -5.13 2.11 1.76
CA GLU A 42 -5.50 3.51 2.02
C GLU A 42 -4.76 4.49 1.11
N LEU A 43 -3.46 4.25 0.90
CA LEU A 43 -2.64 5.10 0.04
C LEU A 43 -3.03 4.93 -1.43
N ILE A 44 -3.30 3.70 -1.87
CA ILE A 44 -3.74 3.41 -3.24
C ILE A 44 -5.09 4.10 -3.50
N GLU A 45 -6.07 3.94 -2.60
CA GLU A 45 -7.39 4.55 -2.73
C GLU A 45 -7.32 6.09 -2.75
N ARG A 46 -6.41 6.66 -1.96
CA ARG A 46 -6.14 8.11 -1.95
C ARG A 46 -5.37 8.61 -3.19
N GLY A 47 -5.11 7.73 -4.16
CA GLY A 47 -4.54 8.05 -5.47
C GLY A 47 -3.01 8.09 -5.52
N TYR A 48 -2.31 7.63 -4.47
CA TYR A 48 -0.85 7.62 -4.46
C TYR A 48 -0.29 6.45 -5.27
N LYS A 49 0.89 6.67 -5.87
CA LYS A 49 1.72 5.56 -6.37
C LYS A 49 2.43 4.92 -5.18
N VAL A 50 2.23 3.62 -4.99
CA VAL A 50 2.77 2.92 -3.82
C VAL A 50 3.79 1.88 -4.24
N ARG A 51 4.91 1.86 -3.52
CA ARG A 51 5.92 0.82 -3.57
C ARG A 51 6.04 0.17 -2.21
N VAL A 52 5.93 -1.15 -2.14
CA VAL A 52 6.04 -1.91 -0.89
C VAL A 52 7.41 -2.57 -0.79
N MET A 53 8.10 -2.34 0.31
CA MET A 53 9.39 -2.97 0.59
C MET A 53 9.19 -4.29 1.34
N VAL A 54 9.76 -5.36 0.81
CA VAL A 54 9.72 -6.71 1.38
C VAL A 54 11.14 -7.24 1.54
N ARG A 55 11.35 -8.14 2.52
CA ARG A 55 12.68 -8.75 2.76
C ARG A 55 13.02 -9.88 1.79
N ALA A 56 12.00 -10.53 1.23
CA ALA A 56 12.14 -11.64 0.31
C ALA A 56 11.02 -11.59 -0.74
N PRO A 57 11.27 -12.09 -1.97
CA PRO A 57 10.23 -12.19 -2.98
C PRO A 57 9.20 -13.26 -2.58
N SER A 58 7.91 -12.95 -2.75
CA SER A 58 6.81 -13.89 -2.54
C SER A 58 5.64 -13.55 -3.46
N PRO A 59 5.04 -14.53 -4.16
CA PRO A 59 3.85 -14.30 -5.00
C PRO A 59 2.70 -13.67 -4.21
N GLU A 60 2.58 -14.02 -2.92
CA GLU A 60 1.53 -13.51 -2.03
C GLU A 60 1.55 -11.98 -1.89
N HIS A 61 2.72 -11.35 -2.04
CA HIS A 61 2.85 -9.90 -1.92
C HIS A 61 2.24 -9.18 -3.13
N ALA A 62 2.43 -9.74 -4.32
CA ALA A 62 1.83 -9.21 -5.55
C ALA A 62 0.32 -9.50 -5.59
N GLU A 63 -0.12 -10.65 -5.09
CA GLU A 63 -1.54 -10.98 -4.95
C GLU A 63 -2.25 -10.08 -3.93
N ARG A 64 -1.57 -9.75 -2.81
CA ARG A 64 -2.13 -8.92 -1.75
C ARG A 64 -2.25 -7.45 -2.13
N TRP A 65 -1.31 -6.91 -2.92
CA TRP A 65 -1.30 -5.52 -3.36
C TRP A 65 -1.01 -5.42 -4.87
N PRO A 66 -1.98 -5.80 -5.73
CA PRO A 66 -1.77 -5.86 -7.18
C PRO A 66 -1.48 -4.48 -7.81
N GLU A 67 -1.87 -3.39 -7.15
CA GLU A 67 -1.65 -2.01 -7.60
C GLU A 67 -0.38 -1.37 -7.03
N ALA A 68 0.33 -2.07 -6.13
CA ALA A 68 1.60 -1.61 -5.58
C ALA A 68 2.79 -2.29 -6.28
N GLU A 69 3.88 -1.56 -6.43
CA GLU A 69 5.15 -2.14 -6.87
C GLU A 69 5.83 -2.86 -5.69
N VAL A 70 6.05 -4.17 -5.80
CA VAL A 70 6.78 -4.94 -4.78
C VAL A 70 8.27 -4.89 -5.06
N VAL A 71 9.06 -4.40 -4.10
CA VAL A 71 10.53 -4.36 -4.19
C VAL A 71 11.19 -5.08 -3.03
N VAL A 72 12.25 -5.84 -3.35
CA VAL A 72 13.09 -6.49 -2.34
C VAL A 72 14.16 -5.52 -1.88
N ALA A 73 14.20 -5.23 -0.59
CA ALA A 73 15.28 -4.45 0.02
C ALA A 73 15.39 -4.75 1.52
N ASP A 74 16.56 -4.45 2.08
CA ASP A 74 16.82 -4.45 3.52
C ASP A 74 17.08 -3.01 3.98
N ALA A 75 16.65 -2.69 5.20
CA ALA A 75 16.80 -1.38 5.80
C ALA A 75 17.97 -1.32 6.82
N LEU A 76 18.65 -2.45 7.05
CA LEU A 76 19.78 -2.61 7.98
C LEU A 76 21.07 -3.01 7.25
#